data_AF-A0A2S8YZU7-F1
#
_entry.id   AF-A0A2S8YZU7-F1
#
_cell.length_a   1.000
_cell.length_b   1.000
_cell.length_c   1.000
_cell.angle_alpha   90.00
_cell.angle_beta   90.00
_cell.angle_gamma   90.00
#
_symmetry.space_group_name_H-M   'P 1'
#
loop_
_entity.id
_entity.type
_entity.pdbx_description
1 polymer ?
#
loop_
_entity_poly.entity_id
_entity_poly.type
_entity_poly.pdbx_seq_one_letter_code
_entity_poly.pdbx_strand_id
1 'polypeptide(L)'
;MATVPAAAIRMAMTLRIGAGDATDVFMSAPAARKRSGQDNAQATATQSLDGRVTQTEQGLTSQSNQLTQLGNTVAGKADNSALQSLGSTVAQQGNTLNAQGTAVTQLQSTVGNIGGSGANLIPAEYCVFTDSLPAIQRRNTTALTAEAFSAAYATHRLKTVDSATGSGYFCLYANNEVLNLRLKPSQKYIISFWSEAPLARNIAVRIRYLNAAGAQVEVGLGNVAVGPDWGRYSAVVTTPAALVDRAEILFFTQPVAGSMEAYFDGFMLEEQLGTNTSPSSFATGPSAHQANGQATAISQLNTTVNQQGTAITAQASRLDGLYVQVNPEMEGDSSGLAGQQGSLVGVWTEQSGRVEDGIATGKRIDTVQSQVGDLNASVQFVSETVAGVDGKVSAISSWKTETNAGGKKVATGIVQGSNGEEGEILLMAQRLAIIDGLDGQMILPFVVQNGQVFINQAIINQAFIQEIVAGMSIRSAALNSEGLPLLEINFAAGTFVLRGEDADGSTLLNNGGLYVYDAARIERAAVGRMT
;
A
#
# COMPACT_ATOMS: atom_id res chain seq x y z
N MET A 1 91.65 -24.42 67.55
CA MET A 1 92.03 -24.51 66.12
C MET A 1 93.18 -25.51 66.05
N ALA A 2 92.99 -26.68 65.44
CA ALA A 2 94.03 -27.70 65.32
C ALA A 2 94.77 -27.49 63.98
N THR A 3 96.08 -27.28 64.02
CA THR A 3 96.90 -27.13 62.82
C THR A 3 97.39 -28.51 62.36
N VAL A 4 97.03 -28.90 61.14
CA VAL A 4 97.44 -30.19 60.55
C VAL A 4 98.81 -30.05 59.89
N PRO A 5 99.79 -30.93 60.17
CA PRO A 5 101.11 -30.86 59.53
C PRO A 5 101.04 -31.13 58.01
N ALA A 6 101.84 -30.40 57.23
CA ALA A 6 101.80 -30.39 55.77
C ALA A 6 102.04 -31.75 55.06
N ALA A 7 102.52 -32.78 55.78
CA ALA A 7 102.77 -34.11 55.25
C ALA A 7 101.64 -35.14 55.54
N ALA A 8 100.55 -34.74 56.20
CA ALA A 8 99.46 -35.66 56.52
C ALA A 8 98.54 -35.90 55.31
N ILE A 9 98.50 -37.15 54.82
CA ILE A 9 97.68 -37.56 53.64
C ILE A 9 96.24 -37.94 54.08
N ARG A 10 96.05 -38.31 55.35
CA ARG A 10 94.74 -38.57 55.95
C ARG A 10 94.71 -38.04 57.38
N MET A 11 93.62 -37.36 57.71
CA MET A 11 93.31 -36.94 59.07
C MET A 11 92.08 -37.72 59.53
N ALA A 12 92.20 -38.42 60.66
CA ALA A 12 91.07 -38.98 61.38
C ALA A 12 90.84 -38.13 62.62
N MET A 13 89.68 -37.45 62.68
CA MET A 13 89.30 -36.63 63.82
C MET A 13 88.21 -37.39 64.60
N THR A 14 88.54 -37.81 65.82
CA THR A 14 87.59 -38.47 66.72
C THR A 14 87.06 -37.45 67.71
N LEU A 15 85.77 -37.10 67.61
CA LEU A 15 85.10 -36.24 68.58
C LEU A 15 84.48 -37.13 69.67
N ARG A 16 84.86 -36.95 70.94
CA ARG A 16 84.15 -37.55 72.08
C ARG A 16 83.30 -36.48 72.74
N ILE A 17 82.00 -36.74 72.85
CA ILE A 17 81.04 -35.85 73.51
C ILE A 17 80.55 -36.58 74.76
N GLY A 18 80.69 -35.97 75.94
CA GLY A 18 80.17 -36.51 77.20
C GLY A 18 78.65 -36.38 77.27
N ALA A 19 77.98 -37.34 77.92
CA ALA A 19 76.52 -37.27 78.11
C ALA A 19 76.16 -36.05 78.97
N GLY A 20 75.49 -35.07 78.37
CA GLY A 20 74.93 -33.89 79.04
C GLY A 20 75.37 -32.53 78.50
N ASP A 21 76.54 -32.42 77.84
CA ASP A 21 77.19 -31.10 77.69
C ASP A 21 77.37 -30.59 76.24
N ALA A 22 76.89 -31.29 75.22
CA ALA A 22 76.75 -30.68 73.89
C ALA A 22 75.47 -31.13 73.20
N THR A 23 74.57 -30.18 72.96
CA THR A 23 73.32 -30.44 72.26
C THR A 23 73.46 -30.42 70.74
N ASP A 24 74.55 -29.87 70.15
CA ASP A 24 74.77 -29.90 68.69
C ASP A 24 76.26 -29.86 68.27
N VAL A 25 76.62 -30.67 67.26
CA VAL A 25 77.92 -30.64 66.56
C VAL A 25 77.72 -30.33 65.07
N PHE A 26 78.26 -29.20 64.60
CA PHE A 26 78.11 -28.78 63.21
C PHE A 26 79.36 -29.13 62.37
N MET A 27 79.22 -30.07 61.44
CA MET A 27 80.22 -30.37 60.40
C MET A 27 79.74 -29.79 59.06
N SER A 28 80.46 -28.83 58.48
CA SER A 28 80.09 -28.26 57.18
C SER A 28 80.83 -28.95 56.03
N ALA A 29 80.11 -29.57 55.09
CA ALA A 29 80.66 -30.13 53.85
C ALA A 29 80.53 -29.13 52.67
N PRO A 30 81.64 -28.60 52.10
CA PRO A 30 81.58 -27.64 51.00
C PRO A 30 80.87 -28.14 49.72
N ALA A 31 80.94 -29.45 49.45
CA ALA A 31 80.26 -30.07 48.30
C ALA A 31 78.73 -30.02 48.41
N ALA A 32 78.18 -30.13 49.62
CA ALA A 32 76.73 -30.04 49.86
C ALA A 32 76.20 -28.62 49.58
N ARG A 33 76.97 -27.57 49.91
CA ARG A 33 76.62 -26.18 49.59
C ARG A 33 76.66 -25.89 48.08
N LYS A 34 77.62 -26.44 47.34
CA LYS A 34 77.68 -26.30 45.87
C LYS A 34 76.48 -26.96 45.18
N ARG A 35 76.11 -28.18 45.61
CA ARG A 35 74.93 -28.89 45.09
C ARG A 35 73.65 -28.12 45.37
N SER A 36 73.45 -27.67 46.61
CA SER A 36 72.30 -26.81 46.97
C SER A 36 72.24 -25.51 46.16
N GLY A 37 73.39 -24.89 45.87
CA GLY A 37 73.45 -23.71 44.99
C GLY A 37 73.05 -24.02 43.54
N GLN A 38 73.45 -25.17 42.99
CA GLN A 38 73.05 -25.63 41.65
C GLN A 38 71.54 -25.97 41.60
N ASP A 39 71.03 -26.65 42.63
CA ASP A 39 69.60 -26.98 42.74
C ASP A 39 68.74 -25.72 42.83
N ASN A 40 69.17 -24.72 43.62
CA ASN A 40 68.49 -23.42 43.71
C ASN A 40 68.54 -22.63 42.38
N ALA A 41 69.68 -22.65 41.68
CA ALA A 41 69.82 -22.00 40.37
C ALA A 41 68.91 -22.67 39.32
N GLN A 42 68.86 -24.01 39.33
CA GLN A 42 67.97 -24.78 38.46
C GLN A 42 66.50 -24.51 38.79
N ALA A 43 66.11 -24.48 40.06
CA ALA A 43 64.75 -24.15 40.49
C ALA A 43 64.34 -22.73 40.04
N THR A 44 65.25 -21.76 40.17
CA THR A 44 65.03 -20.38 39.72
C THR A 44 64.86 -20.32 38.19
N ALA A 45 65.68 -21.04 37.43
CA ALA A 45 65.55 -21.13 35.98
C ALA A 45 64.22 -21.77 35.56
N THR A 46 63.80 -22.83 36.24
CA THR A 46 62.51 -23.49 35.99
C THR A 46 61.34 -22.56 36.30
N GLN A 47 61.37 -21.81 37.41
CA GLN A 47 60.35 -20.81 37.73
C GLN A 47 60.28 -19.68 36.70
N SER A 48 61.43 -19.22 36.20
CA SER A 48 61.49 -18.21 35.14
C SER A 48 60.94 -18.73 33.82
N LEU A 49 61.19 -20.00 33.49
CA LEU A 49 60.64 -20.65 32.30
C LEU A 49 59.12 -20.82 32.43
N ASP A 50 58.65 -21.28 33.58
CA ASP A 50 57.22 -21.43 33.90
C ASP A 50 56.47 -20.10 33.70
N GLY A 51 56.98 -19.01 34.28
CA GLY A 51 56.41 -17.67 34.08
C GLY A 51 56.38 -17.22 32.62
N ARG A 52 57.44 -17.49 31.84
CA ARG A 52 57.46 -17.19 30.39
C ARG A 52 56.47 -18.02 29.60
N VAL A 53 56.32 -19.31 29.95
CA VAL A 53 55.36 -20.22 29.33
C VAL A 53 53.94 -19.75 29.62
N THR A 54 53.60 -19.47 30.89
CA THR A 54 52.29 -18.93 31.27
C THR A 54 51.97 -17.62 30.53
N GLN A 55 52.92 -16.69 30.46
CA GLN A 55 52.71 -15.44 29.73
C GLN A 55 52.46 -15.66 28.23
N THR A 56 53.13 -16.65 27.64
CA THR A 56 52.95 -17.03 26.22
C THR A 56 51.59 -17.68 26.01
N GLU A 57 51.16 -18.58 26.90
CA GLU A 57 49.84 -19.23 26.84
C GLU A 57 48.69 -18.22 26.96
N GLN A 58 48.83 -17.22 27.83
CA GLN A 58 47.89 -16.11 27.93
C GLN A 58 47.85 -15.28 26.64
N GLY A 59 49.02 -14.99 26.05
CA GLY A 59 49.12 -14.30 24.76
C GLY A 59 48.44 -15.06 23.63
N LEU A 60 48.72 -16.36 23.51
CA LEU A 60 48.10 -17.24 22.51
C LEU A 60 46.58 -17.34 22.68
N THR A 61 46.10 -17.37 23.92
CA THR A 61 44.65 -17.34 24.22
C THR A 61 44.03 -16.03 23.73
N SER A 62 44.70 -14.89 23.99
CA SER A 62 44.25 -13.58 23.50
C SER A 62 44.21 -13.52 21.97
N GLN A 63 45.27 -13.97 21.30
CA GLN A 63 45.30 -14.04 19.83
C GLN A 63 44.24 -15.00 19.26
N SER A 64 44.02 -16.14 19.89
CA SER A 64 42.95 -17.07 19.50
C SER A 64 41.59 -16.39 19.54
N ASN A 65 41.29 -15.68 20.62
CA ASN A 65 40.05 -14.92 20.77
C ASN A 65 39.93 -13.81 19.71
N GLN A 66 41.00 -13.10 19.41
CA GLN A 66 41.03 -12.09 18.34
C GLN A 66 40.81 -12.71 16.95
N LEU A 67 41.41 -13.88 16.67
CA LEU A 67 41.21 -14.60 15.42
C LEU A 67 39.77 -15.11 15.28
N THR A 68 39.17 -15.61 16.35
CA THR A 68 37.75 -16.00 16.36
C THR A 68 36.85 -14.79 16.11
N GLN A 69 37.10 -13.65 16.76
CA GLN A 69 36.34 -12.42 16.53
C GLN A 69 36.50 -11.89 15.10
N LEU A 70 37.72 -11.95 14.55
CA LEU A 70 37.99 -11.59 13.16
C LEU A 70 37.25 -12.54 12.21
N GLY A 71 37.28 -13.85 12.47
CA GLY A 71 36.53 -14.85 11.71
C GLY A 71 35.02 -14.57 11.71
N ASN A 72 34.45 -14.26 12.87
CA ASN A 72 33.03 -13.90 12.99
C ASN A 72 32.71 -12.57 12.28
N THR A 73 33.58 -11.57 12.39
CA THR A 73 33.41 -10.27 11.73
C THR A 73 33.50 -10.39 10.21
N VAL A 74 34.47 -11.16 9.70
CA VAL A 74 34.64 -11.41 8.27
C VAL A 74 33.48 -12.24 7.74
N ALA A 75 33.01 -13.26 8.47
CA ALA A 75 31.81 -14.02 8.10
C ALA A 75 30.57 -13.12 8.00
N GLY A 76 30.33 -12.26 9.00
CA GLY A 76 29.19 -11.31 8.95
C GLY A 76 29.31 -10.23 7.88
N LYS A 77 30.54 -9.81 7.51
CA LYS A 77 30.78 -8.89 6.39
C LYS A 77 30.73 -9.58 5.02
N ALA A 78 30.99 -10.89 4.98
CA ALA A 78 30.87 -11.73 3.80
C ALA A 78 29.47 -12.35 3.64
N ASP A 79 28.59 -12.20 4.64
CA ASP A 79 27.24 -12.71 4.60
C ASP A 79 26.47 -12.05 3.46
N ASN A 80 26.21 -12.88 2.47
CA ASN A 80 25.73 -12.62 1.12
C ASN A 80 24.38 -11.89 1.04
N SER A 81 23.79 -11.48 2.17
CA SER A 81 22.47 -10.84 2.25
C SER A 81 22.43 -9.50 1.52
N ALA A 82 23.42 -8.62 1.74
CA ALA A 82 23.50 -7.34 1.04
C ALA A 82 23.72 -7.52 -0.47
N LEU A 83 24.55 -8.50 -0.88
CA LEU A 83 24.79 -8.82 -2.29
C LEU A 83 23.56 -9.49 -2.94
N GLN A 84 22.82 -10.31 -2.21
CA GLN A 84 21.55 -10.92 -2.63
C GLN A 84 20.44 -9.87 -2.76
N SER A 85 20.34 -8.93 -1.82
CA SER A 85 19.41 -7.79 -1.90
C SER A 85 19.74 -6.90 -3.08
N LEU A 86 21.03 -6.60 -3.31
CA LEU A 86 21.48 -5.84 -4.48
C LEU A 86 21.18 -6.61 -5.77
N GLY A 87 21.50 -7.91 -5.84
CA GLY A 87 21.21 -8.76 -7.00
C GLY A 87 19.72 -8.83 -7.32
N SER A 88 18.87 -8.94 -6.29
CA SER A 88 17.41 -8.93 -6.43
C SER A 88 16.91 -7.58 -6.94
N THR A 89 17.47 -6.47 -6.43
CA THR A 89 17.13 -5.11 -6.87
C THR A 89 17.54 -4.87 -8.32
N VAL A 90 18.75 -5.27 -8.71
CA VAL A 90 19.26 -5.15 -10.09
C VAL A 90 18.43 -6.00 -11.06
N ALA A 91 18.05 -7.23 -10.67
CA ALA A 91 17.18 -8.07 -11.48
C ALA A 91 15.80 -7.41 -11.68
N GLN A 92 15.22 -6.86 -10.60
CA GLN A 92 13.94 -6.14 -10.68
C GLN A 92 14.04 -4.92 -11.59
N GLN A 93 15.11 -4.13 -11.47
CA GLN A 93 15.38 -2.99 -12.37
C GLN A 93 15.53 -3.42 -13.82
N GLY A 94 16.24 -4.51 -14.10
CA GLY A 94 16.37 -5.07 -15.46
C GLY A 94 15.02 -5.47 -16.06
N ASN A 95 14.14 -6.08 -15.26
CA ASN A 95 12.79 -6.42 -15.67
C ASN A 95 11.95 -5.16 -15.95
N THR A 96 12.03 -4.15 -15.09
CA THR A 96 11.35 -2.86 -15.29
C THR A 96 11.85 -2.15 -16.56
N LEU A 97 13.16 -2.11 -16.79
CA LEU A 97 13.76 -1.50 -17.98
C LEU A 97 13.32 -2.23 -19.26
N ASN A 98 13.25 -3.56 -19.26
CA ASN A 98 12.72 -4.34 -20.40
C ASN A 98 11.24 -4.04 -20.67
N ALA A 99 10.42 -3.97 -19.62
CA ALA A 99 9.00 -3.61 -19.76
C ALA A 99 8.84 -2.18 -20.32
N GLN A 100 9.63 -1.23 -19.82
CA GLN A 100 9.68 0.14 -20.33
C GLN A 100 10.14 0.20 -21.80
N GLY A 101 11.20 -0.53 -22.17
CA GLY A 101 11.67 -0.61 -23.56
C GLY A 101 10.61 -1.17 -24.52
N THR A 102 9.84 -2.16 -24.05
CA THR A 102 8.70 -2.71 -24.80
C THR A 102 7.59 -1.66 -24.96
N ALA A 103 7.23 -0.95 -23.90
CA ALA A 103 6.24 0.13 -23.95
C ALA A 103 6.69 1.28 -24.87
N VAL A 104 7.96 1.68 -24.82
CA VAL A 104 8.53 2.69 -25.73
C VAL A 104 8.46 2.22 -27.19
N THR A 105 8.77 0.96 -27.47
CA THR A 105 8.66 0.40 -28.84
C THR A 105 7.22 0.40 -29.35
N GLN A 106 6.26 0.06 -28.48
CA GLN A 106 4.84 0.15 -28.81
C GLN A 106 4.42 1.59 -29.04
N LEU A 107 4.83 2.53 -28.18
CA LEU A 107 4.57 3.95 -28.36
C LEU A 107 5.18 4.49 -29.65
N GLN A 108 6.40 4.09 -30.02
CA GLN A 108 7.01 4.45 -31.31
C GLN A 108 6.19 3.94 -32.49
N SER A 109 5.64 2.72 -32.39
CA SER A 109 4.79 2.14 -33.44
C SER A 109 3.45 2.88 -33.54
N THR A 110 2.82 3.19 -32.40
CA THR A 110 1.59 3.98 -32.33
C THR A 110 1.80 5.40 -32.82
N VAL A 111 2.89 6.08 -32.43
CA VAL A 111 3.25 7.42 -32.89
C VAL A 111 3.61 7.43 -34.38
N GLY A 112 4.32 6.41 -34.87
CA GLY A 112 4.58 6.21 -36.30
C GLY A 112 3.28 6.11 -37.11
N ASN A 113 2.25 5.49 -36.53
CA ASN A 113 0.91 5.40 -37.14
C ASN A 113 0.07 6.69 -36.98
N ILE A 114 0.38 7.53 -35.98
CA ILE A 114 -0.36 8.78 -35.71
C ILE A 114 0.26 10.00 -36.41
N GLY A 115 1.55 9.98 -36.73
CA GLY A 115 2.28 11.10 -37.33
C GLY A 115 3.02 10.78 -38.64
N GLY A 116 2.85 9.58 -39.19
CA GLY A 116 3.55 9.08 -40.37
C GLY A 116 2.64 8.93 -41.59
N SER A 117 3.20 9.03 -42.79
CA SER A 117 2.56 8.78 -44.09
C SER A 117 1.49 7.68 -44.04
N GLY A 118 0.31 7.97 -44.59
CA GLY A 118 -0.80 7.03 -44.70
C GLY A 118 -1.93 7.11 -43.67
N ALA A 119 -1.81 7.99 -42.68
CA ALA A 119 -2.97 8.39 -41.89
C ALA A 119 -3.94 9.21 -42.75
N ASN A 120 -5.07 8.62 -43.11
CA ASN A 120 -6.11 9.31 -43.87
C ASN A 120 -6.89 10.28 -42.98
N LEU A 121 -6.85 11.57 -43.32
CA LEU A 121 -7.52 12.64 -42.59
C LEU A 121 -9.00 12.80 -42.98
N ILE A 122 -9.48 12.11 -44.01
CA ILE A 122 -10.89 12.12 -44.43
C ILE A 122 -11.67 11.17 -43.52
N PRO A 123 -12.83 11.57 -42.95
CA PRO A 123 -13.61 10.67 -42.10
C PRO A 123 -14.02 9.39 -42.82
N ALA A 124 -14.08 8.28 -42.07
CA ALA A 124 -14.28 6.93 -42.61
C ALA A 124 -15.50 6.82 -43.55
N GLU A 125 -16.61 7.46 -43.19
CA GLU A 125 -17.86 7.42 -43.96
C GLU A 125 -17.75 8.04 -45.36
N TYR A 126 -16.77 8.92 -45.59
CA TYR A 126 -16.52 9.53 -46.90
C TYR A 126 -15.37 8.88 -47.66
N CYS A 127 -14.75 7.84 -47.10
CA CYS A 127 -13.63 7.13 -47.73
C CYS A 127 -14.11 6.02 -48.68
N VAL A 128 -15.17 5.30 -48.29
CA VAL A 128 -15.73 4.13 -49.00
C VAL A 128 -17.25 4.15 -48.94
N PHE A 129 -17.93 3.53 -49.91
CA PHE A 129 -19.39 3.67 -50.05
C PHE A 129 -20.16 2.34 -50.07
N THR A 130 -21.37 2.35 -49.53
CA THR A 130 -22.35 1.27 -49.64
C THR A 130 -23.56 1.74 -50.48
N ASP A 131 -24.63 0.94 -50.50
CA ASP A 131 -25.91 1.25 -51.14
C ASP A 131 -26.56 2.55 -50.63
N SER A 132 -26.22 2.97 -49.41
CA SER A 132 -26.62 4.24 -48.81
C SER A 132 -25.43 5.18 -48.70
N LEU A 133 -25.48 6.30 -49.43
CA LEU A 133 -24.45 7.34 -49.33
C LEU A 133 -24.62 8.13 -48.02
N PRO A 134 -23.51 8.54 -47.37
CA PRO A 134 -23.58 9.55 -46.32
C PRO A 134 -24.11 10.88 -46.89
N ALA A 135 -24.51 11.80 -46.03
CA ALA A 135 -24.85 13.15 -46.44
C ALA A 135 -23.61 13.83 -47.03
N ILE A 136 -23.64 14.14 -48.34
CA ILE A 136 -22.54 14.77 -49.08
C ILE A 136 -23.04 16.10 -49.62
N GLN A 137 -22.41 17.19 -49.18
CA GLN A 137 -22.67 18.53 -49.70
C GLN A 137 -22.25 18.59 -51.17
N ARG A 138 -23.12 19.12 -52.02
CA ARG A 138 -22.92 19.17 -53.47
C ARG A 138 -23.52 20.40 -54.09
N ARG A 139 -23.14 20.69 -55.33
CA ARG A 139 -23.88 21.64 -56.16
C ARG A 139 -25.27 21.09 -56.48
N ASN A 140 -26.28 21.94 -56.51
CA ASN A 140 -27.66 21.53 -56.83
C ASN A 140 -27.77 20.82 -58.20
N THR A 141 -26.89 21.17 -59.14
CA THR A 141 -26.83 20.60 -60.50
C THR A 141 -25.96 19.35 -60.63
N THR A 142 -25.31 18.89 -59.55
CA THR A 142 -24.52 17.65 -59.51
C THR A 142 -25.32 16.59 -58.77
N ALA A 143 -25.76 15.53 -59.43
CA ALA A 143 -26.38 14.39 -58.78
C ALA A 143 -25.32 13.41 -58.25
N LEU A 144 -25.55 12.84 -57.08
CA LEU A 144 -24.70 11.81 -56.47
C LEU A 144 -25.53 10.55 -56.22
N THR A 145 -25.03 9.41 -56.67
CA THR A 145 -25.69 8.10 -56.50
C THR A 145 -24.65 7.03 -56.16
N ALA A 146 -25.03 6.06 -55.33
CA ALA A 146 -24.22 4.85 -55.12
C ALA A 146 -24.45 3.88 -56.28
N GLU A 147 -23.36 3.38 -56.87
CA GLU A 147 -23.41 2.37 -57.94
C GLU A 147 -22.64 1.13 -57.52
N ALA A 148 -23.27 -0.05 -57.59
CA ALA A 148 -22.63 -1.31 -57.23
C ALA A 148 -21.44 -1.58 -58.15
N PHE A 149 -20.28 -1.89 -57.55
CA PHE A 149 -19.05 -2.09 -58.32
C PHE A 149 -18.13 -3.08 -57.61
N SER A 150 -17.76 -4.14 -58.32
CA SER A 150 -17.03 -5.29 -57.73
C SER A 150 -15.60 -4.96 -57.29
N ALA A 151 -14.97 -3.91 -57.87
CA ALA A 151 -13.64 -3.45 -57.49
C ALA A 151 -13.67 -2.24 -56.53
N ALA A 152 -14.84 -1.88 -55.99
CA ALA A 152 -14.93 -0.91 -54.90
C ALA A 152 -14.32 -1.47 -53.60
N TYR A 153 -13.80 -0.61 -52.74
CA TYR A 153 -13.26 -1.01 -51.44
C TYR A 153 -14.33 -1.52 -50.47
N ALA A 154 -15.57 -1.04 -50.62
CA ALA A 154 -16.73 -1.53 -49.89
C ALA A 154 -17.65 -2.31 -50.84
N THR A 155 -18.85 -1.82 -51.12
CA THR A 155 -19.79 -2.49 -52.04
C THR A 155 -20.20 -1.63 -53.24
N HIS A 156 -20.03 -0.31 -53.13
CA HIS A 156 -20.44 0.66 -54.13
C HIS A 156 -19.35 1.70 -54.36
N ARG A 157 -19.37 2.32 -55.54
CA ARG A 157 -18.62 3.53 -55.87
C ARG A 157 -19.55 4.73 -55.92
N LEU A 158 -19.02 5.92 -55.65
CA LEU A 158 -19.73 7.18 -55.79
C LEU A 158 -19.80 7.57 -57.26
N LYS A 159 -21.00 7.64 -57.83
CA LYS A 159 -21.26 8.18 -59.17
C LYS A 159 -21.69 9.63 -59.07
N THR A 160 -21.03 10.50 -59.82
CA THR A 160 -21.43 11.91 -60.02
C THR A 160 -22.03 12.07 -61.41
N VAL A 161 -23.14 12.80 -61.53
CA VAL A 161 -23.72 13.21 -62.82
C VAL A 161 -23.96 14.71 -62.82
N ASP A 162 -23.26 15.43 -63.69
CA ASP A 162 -23.34 16.89 -63.77
C ASP A 162 -24.27 17.40 -64.88
N SER A 163 -24.64 18.68 -64.78
CA SER A 163 -25.32 19.39 -65.86
C SER A 163 -24.41 19.64 -67.06
N ALA A 164 -24.96 19.56 -68.27
CA ALA A 164 -24.26 19.89 -69.51
C ALA A 164 -23.74 21.34 -69.61
N THR A 165 -24.29 22.25 -68.80
CA THR A 165 -24.00 23.69 -68.82
C THR A 165 -23.46 24.16 -67.47
N GLY A 166 -22.41 23.53 -66.94
CA GLY A 166 -21.71 24.03 -65.77
C GLY A 166 -20.78 23.01 -65.11
N SER A 167 -19.79 23.47 -64.36
CA SER A 167 -18.95 22.57 -63.56
C SER A 167 -19.73 22.03 -62.36
N GLY A 168 -19.66 20.74 -62.09
CA GLY A 168 -20.14 20.19 -60.83
C GLY A 168 -19.15 20.38 -59.69
N TYR A 169 -19.65 20.21 -58.46
CA TYR A 169 -18.78 19.90 -57.33
C TYR A 169 -19.52 19.09 -56.26
N PHE A 170 -18.74 18.35 -55.48
CA PHE A 170 -19.15 17.76 -54.22
C PHE A 170 -18.05 17.92 -53.17
N CYS A 171 -18.42 17.75 -51.91
CA CYS A 171 -17.54 17.86 -50.77
C CYS A 171 -17.78 16.70 -49.80
N LEU A 172 -16.72 16.17 -49.21
CA LEU A 172 -16.77 15.00 -48.34
C LEU A 172 -17.20 15.34 -46.90
N TYR A 173 -18.38 15.94 -46.74
CA TYR A 173 -19.03 16.27 -45.47
C TYR A 173 -20.53 16.54 -45.63
N ALA A 174 -21.27 16.67 -44.51
CA ALA A 174 -22.73 16.79 -44.50
C ALA A 174 -23.32 18.19 -44.81
N ASN A 175 -22.78 19.28 -44.24
CA ASN A 175 -23.25 20.66 -44.48
C ASN A 175 -22.14 21.73 -44.29
N ASN A 176 -22.33 22.92 -44.89
CA ASN A 176 -21.33 24.00 -44.97
C ASN A 176 -20.97 24.66 -43.62
N GLU A 177 -21.65 24.32 -42.53
CA GLU A 177 -21.45 24.95 -41.22
C GLU A 177 -20.30 24.31 -40.43
N VAL A 178 -19.97 23.06 -40.73
CA VAL A 178 -19.15 22.23 -39.85
C VAL A 178 -17.65 22.27 -40.21
N LEU A 179 -17.28 22.44 -41.49
CA LEU A 179 -15.88 22.37 -42.01
C LEU A 179 -15.07 21.24 -41.32
N ASN A 180 -15.09 20.04 -41.90
CA ASN A 180 -14.76 18.81 -41.20
C ASN A 180 -13.25 18.48 -41.07
N LEU A 181 -12.35 19.28 -41.65
CA LEU A 181 -10.90 19.02 -41.59
C LEU A 181 -10.17 20.04 -40.71
N ARG A 182 -9.05 19.60 -40.14
CA ARG A 182 -8.09 20.43 -39.38
C ARG A 182 -6.72 20.31 -40.05
N LEU A 183 -6.46 21.19 -41.02
CA LEU A 183 -5.23 21.19 -41.79
C LEU A 183 -4.28 22.28 -41.28
N LYS A 184 -2.98 22.07 -41.43
CA LYS A 184 -1.96 23.06 -41.05
C LYS A 184 -1.81 24.10 -42.17
N PRO A 185 -1.59 25.39 -41.87
CA PRO A 185 -1.30 26.40 -42.89
C PRO A 185 0.05 26.13 -43.57
N SER A 186 0.14 26.47 -44.86
CA SER A 186 1.38 26.32 -45.66
C SER A 186 1.97 24.91 -45.68
N GLN A 187 1.18 23.89 -45.36
CA GLN A 187 1.58 22.50 -45.29
C GLN A 187 1.19 21.78 -46.58
N LYS A 188 2.07 20.88 -47.04
CA LYS A 188 1.80 20.03 -48.20
C LYS A 188 1.07 18.76 -47.78
N TYR A 189 0.09 18.37 -48.57
CA TYR A 189 -0.71 17.16 -48.41
C TYR A 189 -0.78 16.41 -49.74
N ILE A 190 -0.91 15.09 -49.69
CA ILE A 190 -1.22 14.25 -50.83
C ILE A 190 -2.71 13.94 -50.76
N ILE A 191 -3.44 14.33 -51.80
CA ILE A 191 -4.82 13.91 -52.00
C ILE A 191 -4.84 12.76 -52.99
N SER A 192 -5.55 11.69 -52.68
CA SER A 192 -5.71 10.56 -53.59
C SER A 192 -7.11 9.96 -53.53
N PHE A 193 -7.53 9.39 -54.64
CA PHE A 193 -8.82 8.69 -54.77
C PHE A 193 -8.77 7.77 -55.98
N TRP A 194 -9.54 6.69 -55.94
CA TRP A 194 -9.80 5.87 -57.11
C TRP A 194 -10.88 6.52 -57.95
N SER A 195 -10.69 6.53 -59.25
CA SER A 195 -11.66 7.14 -60.16
C SER A 195 -11.64 6.51 -61.53
N GLU A 196 -12.70 6.78 -62.28
CA GLU A 196 -12.85 6.50 -63.70
C GLU A 196 -13.80 7.56 -64.26
N ALA A 197 -13.52 8.05 -65.46
CA ALA A 197 -14.42 8.92 -66.20
C ALA A 197 -14.47 8.47 -67.66
N PRO A 198 -15.66 8.30 -68.28
CA PRO A 198 -15.76 7.76 -69.64
C PRO A 198 -14.95 8.55 -70.69
N LEU A 199 -14.73 9.85 -70.46
CA LEU A 199 -13.78 10.68 -71.17
C LEU A 199 -12.84 11.35 -70.18
N ALA A 200 -11.56 11.42 -70.56
CA ALA A 200 -10.51 12.03 -69.75
C ALA A 200 -10.85 13.48 -69.37
N ARG A 201 -10.69 13.81 -68.10
CA ARG A 201 -11.03 15.12 -67.53
C ARG A 201 -10.16 15.46 -66.34
N ASN A 202 -10.21 16.72 -65.94
CA ASN A 202 -9.55 17.17 -64.72
C ASN A 202 -10.56 17.25 -63.58
N ILE A 203 -10.16 16.76 -62.41
CA ILE A 203 -10.86 16.99 -61.16
C ILE A 203 -10.11 18.11 -60.45
N ALA A 204 -10.70 19.31 -60.39
CA ALA A 204 -10.07 20.43 -59.72
C ALA A 204 -10.30 20.31 -58.20
N VAL A 205 -9.19 20.24 -57.47
CA VAL A 205 -9.19 20.19 -56.01
C VAL A 205 -9.13 21.61 -55.50
N ARG A 206 -10.08 21.98 -54.65
CA ARG A 206 -10.14 23.27 -53.98
C ARG A 206 -10.24 23.08 -52.47
N ILE A 207 -9.86 24.11 -51.73
CA ILE A 207 -10.05 24.18 -50.29
C ILE A 207 -10.99 25.33 -49.98
N ARG A 208 -11.90 25.12 -49.04
CA ARG A 208 -12.60 26.20 -48.36
C ARG A 208 -12.24 26.18 -46.90
N TYR A 209 -11.96 27.33 -46.31
CA TYR A 209 -11.48 27.43 -44.95
C TYR A 209 -11.92 28.72 -44.27
N LEU A 210 -11.90 28.73 -42.94
CA LEU A 210 -12.04 29.95 -42.14
C LEU A 210 -10.70 30.67 -42.02
N ASN A 211 -10.69 31.95 -42.39
CA ASN A 211 -9.55 32.84 -42.17
C ASN A 211 -9.58 33.47 -40.77
N ALA A 212 -8.55 34.25 -40.43
CA ALA A 212 -8.43 34.92 -39.13
C ALA A 212 -9.60 35.89 -38.80
N ALA A 213 -10.31 36.39 -39.82
CA ALA A 213 -11.47 37.25 -39.65
C ALA A 213 -12.80 36.48 -39.50
N GLY A 214 -12.75 35.14 -39.47
CA GLY A 214 -13.94 34.28 -39.41
C GLY A 214 -14.71 34.18 -40.73
N ALA A 215 -14.16 34.69 -41.84
CA ALA A 215 -14.78 34.58 -43.15
C ALA A 215 -14.39 33.26 -43.83
N GLN A 216 -15.35 32.63 -44.53
CA GLN A 216 -15.07 31.47 -45.38
C GLN A 216 -14.45 31.92 -46.70
N VAL A 217 -13.27 31.38 -47.01
CA VAL A 217 -12.53 31.68 -48.25
C VAL A 217 -12.32 30.38 -49.02
N GLU A 218 -12.60 30.40 -50.34
CA GLU A 218 -12.35 29.28 -51.24
C GLU A 218 -11.12 29.57 -52.13
N VAL A 219 -10.21 28.61 -52.23
CA VAL A 219 -8.98 28.72 -53.04
C VAL A 219 -8.76 27.43 -53.83
N GLY A 220 -8.31 27.56 -55.09
CA GLY A 220 -7.90 26.41 -55.89
C GLY A 220 -6.54 25.85 -55.45
N LEU A 221 -6.46 24.54 -55.28
CA LEU A 221 -5.24 23.85 -54.84
C LEU A 221 -4.48 23.16 -55.98
N GLY A 222 -5.20 22.62 -56.96
CA GLY A 222 -4.60 21.89 -58.08
C GLY A 222 -5.63 21.13 -58.90
N ASN A 223 -5.16 20.34 -59.87
CA ASN A 223 -6.00 19.49 -60.70
C ASN A 223 -5.45 18.05 -60.69
N VAL A 224 -6.35 17.07 -60.69
CA VAL A 224 -6.03 15.65 -60.83
C VAL A 224 -6.60 15.18 -62.16
N ALA A 225 -5.74 14.77 -63.08
CA ALA A 225 -6.18 14.25 -64.39
C ALA A 225 -6.68 12.81 -64.22
N VAL A 226 -7.96 12.57 -64.54
CA VAL A 226 -8.63 11.26 -64.46
C VAL A 226 -8.93 10.77 -65.87
N GLY A 227 -8.67 9.48 -66.11
CA GLY A 227 -8.90 8.82 -67.40
C GLY A 227 -10.05 7.81 -67.39
N PRO A 228 -10.22 7.07 -68.51
CA PRO A 228 -11.24 6.05 -68.68
C PRO A 228 -10.95 4.74 -67.96
N ASP A 229 -9.74 4.57 -67.43
CA ASP A 229 -9.37 3.37 -66.68
C ASP A 229 -9.57 3.59 -65.19
N TRP A 230 -10.18 2.61 -64.52
CA TRP A 230 -10.29 2.57 -63.07
C TRP A 230 -8.90 2.49 -62.45
N GLY A 231 -8.48 3.58 -61.82
CA GLY A 231 -7.14 3.72 -61.26
C GLY A 231 -7.10 4.68 -60.09
N ARG A 232 -6.02 4.62 -59.31
CA ARG A 232 -5.78 5.54 -58.21
C ARG A 232 -5.05 6.78 -58.70
N TYR A 233 -5.70 7.91 -58.62
CA TYR A 233 -5.16 9.20 -59.02
C TYR A 233 -4.79 10.01 -57.77
N SER A 234 -3.79 10.89 -57.90
CA SER A 234 -3.33 11.71 -56.77
C SER A 234 -2.71 13.03 -57.23
N ALA A 235 -2.66 13.99 -56.31
CA ALA A 235 -1.89 15.22 -56.46
C ALA A 235 -1.33 15.68 -55.11
N VAL A 236 -0.19 16.37 -55.16
CA VAL A 236 0.35 17.10 -54.01
C VAL A 236 -0.26 18.50 -54.03
N VAL A 237 -0.90 18.88 -52.93
CA VAL A 237 -1.54 20.18 -52.73
C VAL A 237 -0.91 20.92 -51.56
N THR A 238 -0.86 22.25 -51.62
CA THR A 238 -0.32 23.09 -50.54
C THR A 238 -1.44 23.95 -49.96
N THR A 239 -1.67 23.86 -48.65
CA THR A 239 -2.70 24.68 -47.99
C THR A 239 -2.33 26.17 -47.98
N PRO A 240 -3.31 27.09 -48.07
CA PRO A 240 -3.06 28.52 -47.99
C PRO A 240 -2.49 28.94 -46.63
N ALA A 241 -1.63 29.98 -46.63
CA ALA A 241 -1.07 30.54 -45.39
C ALA A 241 -2.13 31.20 -44.48
N ALA A 242 -3.25 31.65 -45.06
CA ALA A 242 -4.33 32.31 -44.33
C ALA A 242 -5.30 31.33 -43.63
N LEU A 243 -5.08 30.01 -43.78
CA LEU A 243 -5.82 28.98 -43.06
C LEU A 243 -5.47 29.05 -41.56
N VAL A 244 -6.47 29.23 -40.70
CA VAL A 244 -6.23 29.35 -39.24
C VAL A 244 -6.99 28.36 -38.38
N ASP A 245 -8.07 27.78 -38.90
CA ASP A 245 -8.96 26.91 -38.11
C ASP A 245 -9.44 25.73 -38.96
N ARG A 246 -10.73 25.73 -39.32
CA ARG A 246 -11.37 24.61 -39.99
C ARG A 246 -11.30 24.75 -41.50
N ALA A 247 -11.18 23.62 -42.19
CA ALA A 247 -11.15 23.54 -43.63
C ALA A 247 -12.03 22.40 -44.16
N GLU A 248 -12.26 22.41 -45.47
CA GLU A 248 -12.87 21.34 -46.24
C GLU A 248 -12.19 21.26 -47.62
N ILE A 249 -12.30 20.09 -48.26
CA ILE A 249 -11.86 19.91 -49.64
C ILE A 249 -13.08 19.76 -50.55
N LEU A 250 -13.04 20.47 -51.68
CA LEU A 250 -14.03 20.41 -52.73
C LEU A 250 -13.42 19.75 -53.96
N PHE A 251 -14.19 18.86 -54.56
CA PHE A 251 -13.86 18.19 -55.81
C PHE A 251 -14.76 18.75 -56.91
N PHE A 252 -14.19 19.58 -57.78
CA PHE A 252 -14.88 20.06 -58.97
C PHE A 252 -14.68 19.05 -60.08
N THR A 253 -15.78 18.47 -60.54
CA THR A 253 -15.83 17.32 -61.44
C THR A 253 -15.58 17.68 -62.92
N GLN A 254 -15.64 18.97 -63.26
CA GLN A 254 -15.38 19.56 -64.59
C GLN A 254 -15.83 18.65 -65.76
N PRO A 255 -17.15 18.50 -65.99
CA PRO A 255 -17.67 17.63 -67.04
C PRO A 255 -17.19 18.11 -68.41
N VAL A 256 -16.95 17.15 -69.30
CA VAL A 256 -16.48 17.38 -70.67
C VAL A 256 -17.62 17.08 -71.63
N ALA A 257 -17.76 17.84 -72.72
CA ALA A 257 -18.81 17.62 -73.71
C ALA A 257 -18.86 16.14 -74.14
N GLY A 258 -20.02 15.50 -74.02
CA GLY A 258 -20.21 14.07 -74.29
C GLY A 258 -20.01 13.12 -73.10
N SER A 259 -19.54 13.62 -71.94
CA SER A 259 -19.39 12.81 -70.73
C SER A 259 -19.64 13.62 -69.46
N MET A 260 -20.83 13.45 -68.87
CA MET A 260 -21.26 14.15 -67.66
C MET A 260 -21.02 13.34 -66.38
N GLU A 261 -20.59 12.08 -66.53
CA GLU A 261 -20.48 11.14 -65.42
C GLU A 261 -19.03 10.94 -64.99
N ALA A 262 -18.77 10.80 -63.70
CA ALA A 262 -17.49 10.36 -63.16
C ALA A 262 -17.73 9.49 -61.92
N TYR A 263 -16.79 8.60 -61.66
CA TYR A 263 -16.90 7.59 -60.61
C TYR A 263 -15.75 7.75 -59.62
N PHE A 264 -16.01 7.56 -58.33
CA PHE A 264 -15.03 7.77 -57.28
C PHE A 264 -15.15 6.71 -56.17
N ASP A 265 -14.02 6.35 -55.57
CA ASP A 265 -13.96 5.56 -54.35
C ASP A 265 -12.62 5.77 -53.63
N GLY A 266 -12.47 5.28 -52.41
CA GLY A 266 -11.19 5.23 -51.71
C GLY A 266 -10.53 6.58 -51.49
N PHE A 267 -11.29 7.59 -51.07
CA PHE A 267 -10.76 8.93 -50.83
C PHE A 267 -9.76 8.94 -49.67
N MET A 268 -8.59 9.53 -49.91
CA MET A 268 -7.57 9.81 -48.89
C MET A 268 -7.01 11.22 -48.97
N LEU A 269 -6.73 11.78 -47.80
CA LEU A 269 -5.90 12.98 -47.63
C LEU A 269 -4.85 12.68 -46.56
N GLU A 270 -3.56 12.80 -46.90
CA GLU A 270 -2.45 12.54 -45.97
C GLU A 270 -1.43 13.67 -46.01
N GLU A 271 -0.73 13.91 -44.90
CA GLU A 271 0.34 14.92 -44.85
C GLU A 271 1.55 14.45 -45.68
N GLN A 272 2.10 15.33 -46.53
CA GLN A 272 3.29 14.99 -47.30
C GLN A 272 4.51 15.01 -46.37
N LEU A 273 5.16 13.86 -46.23
CA LEU A 273 6.43 13.75 -45.52
C LEU A 273 7.61 13.77 -46.51
N GLY A 274 8.56 14.67 -46.27
CA GLY A 274 9.73 14.84 -47.14
C GLY A 274 9.32 15.27 -48.56
N THR A 275 9.86 14.57 -49.57
CA THR A 275 9.64 14.86 -51.00
C THR A 275 8.76 13.83 -51.70
N ASN A 276 8.10 12.93 -50.97
CA ASN A 276 7.28 11.86 -51.55
C ASN A 276 6.04 12.43 -52.23
N THR A 277 5.78 12.04 -53.48
CA THR A 277 4.62 12.51 -54.25
C THR A 277 3.57 11.42 -54.48
N SER A 278 3.89 10.17 -54.16
CA SER A 278 3.00 9.03 -54.29
C SER A 278 2.22 8.79 -53.00
N PRO A 279 0.91 8.49 -53.07
CA PRO A 279 0.11 8.22 -51.89
C PRO A 279 0.49 6.87 -51.26
N SER A 280 0.28 6.74 -49.95
CA SER A 280 0.48 5.47 -49.22
C SER A 280 -0.52 4.39 -49.66
N SER A 281 -0.39 3.16 -49.16
CA SER A 281 -1.48 2.16 -49.27
C SER A 281 -2.80 2.73 -48.74
N PHE A 282 -3.91 2.32 -49.35
CA PHE A 282 -5.23 2.83 -48.94
C PHE A 282 -5.53 2.47 -47.48
N ALA A 283 -5.99 3.46 -46.72
CA ALA A 283 -6.50 3.30 -45.37
C ALA A 283 -7.77 4.14 -45.21
N THR A 284 -8.79 3.58 -44.57
CA THR A 284 -9.95 4.35 -44.13
C THR A 284 -9.51 5.33 -43.05
N GLY A 285 -10.01 6.56 -43.09
CA GLY A 285 -9.69 7.53 -42.04
C GLY A 285 -10.48 7.28 -40.75
N PRO A 286 -10.35 8.17 -39.76
CA PRO A 286 -10.96 7.97 -38.45
C PRO A 286 -12.48 7.94 -38.58
N SER A 287 -13.12 6.93 -37.98
CA SER A 287 -14.57 6.98 -37.78
C SER A 287 -14.90 7.86 -36.57
N ALA A 288 -16.09 8.46 -36.54
CA ALA A 288 -16.57 9.22 -35.37
C ALA A 288 -16.46 8.43 -34.04
N HIS A 289 -16.51 7.09 -34.12
CA HIS A 289 -16.34 6.18 -32.99
C HIS A 289 -14.88 6.05 -32.52
N GLN A 290 -13.90 6.10 -33.43
CA GLN A 290 -12.47 6.04 -33.09
C GLN A 290 -11.99 7.33 -32.41
N ALA A 291 -12.49 8.49 -32.84
CA ALA A 291 -12.17 9.78 -32.21
C ALA A 291 -12.71 9.87 -30.76
N ASN A 292 -13.92 9.38 -30.51
CA ASN A 292 -14.49 9.30 -29.15
C ASN A 292 -13.77 8.28 -28.27
N GLY A 293 -13.34 7.15 -28.85
CA GLY A 293 -12.51 6.16 -28.16
C GLY A 293 -11.14 6.71 -27.78
N GLN A 294 -10.50 7.48 -28.66
CA GLN A 294 -9.21 8.14 -28.39
C GLN A 294 -9.33 9.25 -27.34
N ALA A 295 -10.37 10.09 -27.36
CA ALA A 295 -10.61 11.08 -26.32
C ALA A 295 -10.79 10.42 -24.94
N THR A 296 -11.50 9.28 -24.91
CA THR A 296 -11.68 8.48 -23.69
C THR A 296 -10.36 7.87 -23.21
N ALA A 297 -9.56 7.30 -24.11
CA ALA A 297 -8.25 6.74 -23.81
C ALA A 297 -7.26 7.82 -23.32
N ILE A 298 -7.25 9.01 -23.93
CA ILE A 298 -6.43 10.14 -23.50
C ILE A 298 -6.88 10.64 -22.12
N SER A 299 -8.19 10.71 -21.85
CA SER A 299 -8.71 11.07 -20.52
C SER A 299 -8.31 10.05 -19.45
N GLN A 300 -8.35 8.76 -19.80
CA GLN A 300 -7.90 7.68 -18.91
C GLN A 300 -6.39 7.75 -18.65
N LEU A 301 -5.59 7.94 -19.71
CA LEU A 301 -4.14 8.12 -19.58
C LEU A 301 -3.79 9.35 -18.74
N ASN A 302 -4.44 10.49 -18.96
CA ASN A 302 -4.25 11.69 -18.15
C ASN A 302 -4.58 11.42 -16.67
N THR A 303 -5.63 10.63 -16.39
CA THR A 303 -5.99 10.23 -15.02
C THR A 303 -4.90 9.35 -14.40
N THR A 304 -4.43 8.33 -15.12
CA THR A 304 -3.35 7.44 -14.66
C THR A 304 -2.04 8.19 -14.43
N VAL A 305 -1.65 9.09 -15.35
CA VAL A 305 -0.44 9.92 -15.23
C VAL A 305 -0.52 10.84 -14.01
N ASN A 306 -1.67 11.47 -13.75
CA ASN A 306 -1.85 12.29 -12.55
C ASN A 306 -1.79 11.48 -11.25
N GLN A 307 -2.36 10.27 -11.24
CA GLN A 307 -2.23 9.34 -10.09
C GLN A 307 -0.79 8.88 -9.88
N GLN A 308 -0.05 8.59 -10.95
CA GLN A 308 1.36 8.27 -10.86
C GLN A 308 2.19 9.45 -10.36
N GLY A 309 1.91 10.67 -10.84
CA GLY A 309 2.56 11.89 -10.37
C GLY A 309 2.38 12.12 -8.87
N THR A 310 1.17 11.90 -8.35
CA THR A 310 0.90 11.97 -6.90
C THR A 310 1.61 10.85 -6.12
N ALA A 311 1.62 9.61 -6.63
CA ALA A 311 2.34 8.50 -5.99
C ALA A 311 3.87 8.70 -5.96
N ILE A 312 4.46 9.18 -7.05
CA ILE A 312 5.89 9.50 -7.16
C ILE A 312 6.23 10.64 -6.20
N THR A 313 5.40 11.68 -6.13
CA THR A 313 5.60 12.79 -5.18
C THR A 313 5.56 12.27 -3.73
N ALA A 314 4.62 11.40 -3.38
CA ALA A 314 4.55 10.79 -2.06
C ALA A 314 5.77 9.90 -1.76
N GLN A 315 6.26 9.14 -2.74
CA GLN A 315 7.49 8.36 -2.60
C GLN A 315 8.74 9.24 -2.47
N ALA A 316 8.83 10.34 -3.22
CA ALA A 316 9.90 11.32 -3.10
C ALA A 316 9.91 11.95 -1.71
N SER A 317 8.75 12.34 -1.17
CA SER A 317 8.66 12.85 0.22
C SER A 317 9.05 11.81 1.27
N ARG A 318 8.74 10.52 1.05
CA ARG A 318 9.22 9.43 1.93
C ARG A 318 10.71 9.19 1.80
N LEU A 319 11.27 9.35 0.59
CA LEU A 319 12.71 9.24 0.32
C LEU A 319 13.48 10.43 0.90
N ASP A 320 12.98 11.66 0.78
CA ASP A 320 13.55 12.85 1.41
C ASP A 320 13.49 12.71 2.94
N GLY A 321 12.35 12.27 3.49
CA GLY A 321 12.23 11.98 4.92
C GLY A 321 13.17 10.89 5.39
N LEU A 322 13.34 9.82 4.60
CA LEU A 322 14.33 8.77 4.86
C LEU A 322 15.75 9.35 4.77
N TYR A 323 16.10 10.12 3.74
CA TYR A 323 17.43 10.72 3.56
C TYR A 323 17.80 11.67 4.71
N VAL A 324 16.85 12.48 5.19
CA VAL A 324 17.02 13.30 6.40
C VAL A 324 17.21 12.42 7.65
N GLN A 325 16.60 11.24 7.69
CA GLN A 325 16.74 10.29 8.81
C GLN A 325 18.03 9.45 8.74
N VAL A 326 18.56 9.16 7.54
CA VAL A 326 19.82 8.40 7.38
C VAL A 326 21.05 9.31 7.28
N ASN A 327 20.87 10.60 6.99
CA ASN A 327 21.95 11.58 6.88
C ASN A 327 21.60 12.93 7.56
N PRO A 328 21.14 12.95 8.83
CA PRO A 328 21.02 14.21 9.55
C PRO A 328 22.42 14.82 9.69
N GLU A 329 22.57 16.12 9.37
CA GLU A 329 23.77 16.88 9.75
C GLU A 329 23.85 16.87 11.28
N MET A 330 24.69 16.00 11.82
CA MET A 330 24.91 15.89 13.24
C MET A 330 25.69 17.10 13.73
N GLU A 331 25.19 17.80 14.75
CA GLU A 331 25.98 18.77 15.49
C GLU A 331 27.29 18.11 15.95
N GLY A 332 28.43 18.53 15.39
CA GLY A 332 29.76 17.99 15.71
C GLY A 332 30.44 17.13 14.61
N ASP A 333 29.85 16.95 13.42
CA ASP A 333 30.63 16.46 12.28
C ASP A 333 31.69 17.49 11.86
N SER A 334 32.81 16.99 11.33
CA SER A 334 34.04 17.71 10.93
C SER A 334 33.85 18.90 9.97
N SER A 335 32.62 19.19 9.54
CA SER A 335 32.26 20.28 8.64
C SER A 335 31.26 21.31 9.23
N GLY A 336 30.65 21.06 10.40
CA GLY A 336 29.60 21.90 10.99
C GLY A 336 30.02 22.63 12.28
N LEU A 337 29.74 23.94 12.36
CA LEU A 337 29.90 24.74 13.58
C LEU A 337 28.65 24.63 14.46
N ALA A 338 28.84 24.38 15.76
CA ALA A 338 27.75 24.24 16.72
C ALA A 338 26.77 25.44 16.70
N GLY A 339 25.49 25.19 16.40
CA GLY A 339 24.41 26.19 16.51
C GLY A 339 23.85 26.73 15.19
N GLN A 340 23.97 26.00 14.07
CA GLN A 340 23.31 26.39 12.82
C GLN A 340 21.80 26.08 12.84
N GLN A 341 21.00 27.02 12.33
CA GLN A 341 19.55 26.90 12.29
C GLN A 341 19.12 25.85 11.26
N GLY A 342 18.72 24.67 11.74
CA GLY A 342 18.33 23.51 10.91
C GLY A 342 18.92 22.18 11.38
N SER A 343 19.93 22.20 12.27
CA SER A 343 20.47 20.97 12.85
C SER A 343 19.57 20.45 13.98
N LEU A 344 19.25 19.16 13.90
CA LEU A 344 18.57 18.43 14.97
C LEU A 344 19.68 17.79 15.82
N VAL A 345 19.69 18.10 17.11
CA VAL A 345 20.52 17.37 18.09
C VAL A 345 20.09 15.91 18.01
N GLY A 346 20.90 15.09 17.36
CA GLY A 346 20.68 13.66 17.27
C GLY A 346 20.59 13.12 18.69
N VAL A 347 19.40 12.71 19.09
CA VAL A 347 19.24 11.84 20.25
C VAL A 347 19.80 10.48 19.82
N TRP A 348 21.13 10.38 19.83
CA TRP A 348 21.76 9.12 20.13
C TRP A 348 21.20 8.74 21.49
N THR A 349 20.36 7.72 21.52
CA THR A 349 19.77 7.24 22.76
C THR A 349 20.91 7.05 23.76
N GLU A 350 20.73 7.59 24.96
CA GLU A 350 21.61 7.44 26.12
C GLU A 350 21.97 5.96 26.42
N GLN A 351 21.23 5.04 25.80
CA GLN A 351 21.43 3.59 25.81
C GLN A 351 22.61 3.13 24.93
N SER A 352 22.88 3.80 23.80
CA SER A 352 24.00 3.47 22.93
C SER A 352 25.31 4.07 23.46
N GLY A 353 25.24 5.27 24.08
CA GLY A 353 26.40 5.91 24.74
C GLY A 353 26.89 5.19 26.00
N ARG A 354 26.10 4.26 26.56
CA ARG A 354 26.47 3.43 27.71
C ARG A 354 27.15 2.12 27.34
N VAL A 355 27.13 1.72 26.06
CA VAL A 355 27.70 0.43 25.62
C VAL A 355 29.14 0.58 25.13
N GLU A 356 29.56 1.76 24.69
CA GLU A 356 30.88 1.94 24.07
C GLU A 356 32.02 2.38 25.01
N ASP A 357 31.77 2.72 26.28
CA ASP A 357 32.90 2.97 27.19
C ASP A 357 32.58 2.61 28.66
N GLY A 358 32.74 1.33 28.99
CA GLY A 358 33.33 0.90 30.28
C GLY A 358 32.75 1.37 31.62
N ILE A 359 31.43 1.50 31.83
CA ILE A 359 30.88 1.77 33.18
C ILE A 359 30.23 0.52 33.78
N ALA A 360 31.03 -0.17 34.58
CA ALA A 360 30.57 -1.01 35.69
C ALA A 360 29.90 -0.15 36.79
N THR A 361 29.07 -0.82 37.60
CA THR A 361 28.50 -0.40 38.92
C THR A 361 27.09 0.22 38.86
N GLY A 362 26.06 -0.23 39.59
CA GLY A 362 25.94 -1.32 40.55
C GLY A 362 24.53 -1.35 41.16
N LYS A 363 24.08 -2.55 41.58
CA LYS A 363 23.03 -2.69 42.60
C LYS A 363 23.43 -3.80 43.56
N ARG A 364 23.83 -3.38 44.75
CA ARG A 364 24.07 -4.19 45.94
C ARG A 364 22.70 -4.45 46.58
N ILE A 365 22.34 -5.72 46.82
CA ILE A 365 21.19 -6.08 47.67
C ILE A 365 21.75 -6.56 49.00
N ASP A 366 21.52 -5.77 50.05
CA ASP A 366 21.71 -6.17 51.45
C ASP A 366 20.46 -6.98 51.86
N THR A 367 20.60 -8.30 51.98
CA THR A 367 19.61 -9.16 52.64
C THR A 367 19.86 -9.11 54.14
N VAL A 368 18.99 -8.44 54.89
CA VAL A 368 18.86 -8.64 56.34
C VAL A 368 17.44 -9.14 56.61
N GLN A 369 17.29 -10.44 56.84
CA GLN A 369 16.13 -10.97 57.55
C GLN A 369 16.60 -12.05 58.53
N SER A 370 16.60 -11.64 59.81
CA SER A 370 16.74 -12.50 60.98
C SER A 370 15.43 -13.24 61.23
N GLN A 371 15.56 -14.53 61.51
CA GLN A 371 14.50 -15.47 61.87
C GLN A 371 14.18 -15.36 63.37
N VAL A 372 12.98 -14.91 63.76
CA VAL A 372 12.23 -15.23 65.01
C VAL A 372 10.76 -14.82 64.72
N GLY A 373 9.77 -15.71 64.69
CA GLY A 373 9.04 -16.25 65.85
C GLY A 373 7.75 -15.43 66.08
N ASP A 374 6.60 -16.06 65.83
CA ASP A 374 5.20 -15.56 65.93
C ASP A 374 4.57 -14.84 64.72
N LEU A 375 3.90 -15.69 63.92
CA LEU A 375 2.59 -15.50 63.28
C LEU A 375 2.41 -14.51 62.10
N ASN A 376 2.21 -15.15 60.95
CA ASN A 376 1.48 -14.75 59.73
C ASN A 376 2.12 -13.74 58.75
N ALA A 377 2.89 -14.36 57.85
CA ALA A 377 3.02 -14.07 56.42
C ALA A 377 3.53 -12.68 56.04
N SER A 378 4.85 -12.59 55.89
CA SER A 378 5.46 -11.68 54.92
C SER A 378 4.96 -12.05 53.52
N VAL A 379 4.12 -11.22 52.92
CA VAL A 379 4.06 -11.15 51.46
C VAL A 379 4.75 -9.88 51.04
N GLN A 380 5.92 -10.13 50.49
CA GLN A 380 6.90 -9.23 49.92
C GLN A 380 6.23 -8.40 48.82
N PHE A 381 6.16 -7.08 49.01
CA PHE A 381 5.95 -6.15 47.90
C PHE A 381 7.18 -6.21 47.00
N VAL A 382 7.12 -6.99 45.92
CA VAL A 382 8.07 -6.85 44.81
C VAL A 382 7.49 -5.80 43.86
N SER A 383 8.02 -4.59 43.99
CA SER A 383 7.94 -3.55 42.97
C SER A 383 9.11 -3.77 42.02
N GLU A 384 8.83 -4.38 40.87
CA GLU A 384 9.78 -4.47 39.77
C GLU A 384 9.20 -3.66 38.61
N THR A 385 9.89 -2.58 38.26
CA THR A 385 9.64 -1.82 37.03
C THR A 385 10.90 -2.01 36.18
N VAL A 386 10.88 -3.02 35.32
CA VAL A 386 11.87 -3.18 34.26
C VAL A 386 11.20 -2.74 32.97
N ALA A 387 11.59 -1.57 32.46
CA ALA A 387 11.34 -1.22 31.07
C ALA A 387 12.29 -2.08 30.22
N GLY A 388 11.81 -3.23 29.74
CA GLY A 388 12.43 -3.94 28.64
C GLY A 388 12.23 -3.15 27.34
N VAL A 389 13.15 -3.31 26.39
CA VAL A 389 13.32 -2.49 25.18
C VAL A 389 12.23 -2.75 24.10
N ASP A 390 11.12 -3.40 24.44
CA ASP A 390 10.08 -3.84 23.48
C ASP A 390 8.77 -3.05 23.58
N GLY A 391 8.77 -1.86 24.21
CA GLY A 391 7.63 -0.91 24.16
C GLY A 391 6.33 -1.37 24.84
N LYS A 392 6.26 -2.55 25.46
CA LYS A 392 5.11 -2.98 26.25
C LYS A 392 5.35 -2.73 27.74
N VAL A 393 4.64 -1.75 28.28
CA VAL A 393 4.51 -1.50 29.73
C VAL A 393 3.50 -2.49 30.29
N SER A 394 3.92 -3.36 31.21
CA SER A 394 3.02 -4.25 31.95
C SER A 394 2.46 -3.50 33.17
N ALA A 395 1.14 -3.41 33.25
CA ALA A 395 0.46 -2.60 34.25
C ALA A 395 0.13 -3.38 35.54
N ILE A 396 0.03 -2.61 36.63
CA ILE A 396 -0.17 -3.03 38.02
C ILE A 396 -1.52 -3.76 38.16
N SER A 397 -1.52 -4.95 38.77
CA SER A 397 -2.73 -5.58 39.31
C SER A 397 -2.59 -5.66 40.83
N SER A 398 -3.29 -4.79 41.57
CA SER A 398 -3.30 -4.83 43.04
C SER A 398 -4.68 -5.26 43.55
N TRP A 399 -4.72 -6.31 44.36
CA TRP A 399 -5.94 -6.82 45.00
C TRP A 399 -5.91 -6.46 46.49
N LYS A 400 -6.75 -5.52 46.91
CA LYS A 400 -6.92 -5.22 48.34
C LYS A 400 -7.91 -6.22 48.94
N THR A 401 -7.47 -7.03 49.89
CA THR A 401 -8.31 -8.04 50.55
C THR A 401 -8.60 -7.61 51.99
N GLU A 402 -9.88 -7.50 52.34
CA GLU A 402 -10.34 -7.24 53.72
C GLU A 402 -11.24 -8.38 54.19
N THR A 403 -11.49 -8.48 55.49
CA THR A 403 -12.34 -9.54 56.06
C THR A 403 -13.70 -8.93 56.37
N ASN A 404 -14.77 -9.45 55.77
CA ASN A 404 -16.14 -9.03 56.08
C ASN A 404 -16.56 -9.58 57.47
N ALA A 405 -17.57 -8.99 58.12
CA ALA A 405 -18.11 -9.38 59.43
C ALA A 405 -18.52 -10.86 59.55
N GLY A 406 -18.75 -11.55 58.41
CA GLY A 406 -18.98 -13.01 58.34
C GLY A 406 -17.71 -13.87 58.26
N GLY A 407 -16.52 -13.32 58.53
CA GLY A 407 -15.23 -14.05 58.52
C GLY A 407 -14.68 -14.42 57.14
N LYS A 408 -15.38 -14.04 56.06
CA LYS A 408 -14.95 -14.30 54.68
C LYS A 408 -14.02 -13.19 54.17
N LYS A 409 -12.95 -13.58 53.48
CA LYS A 409 -12.06 -12.66 52.77
C LYS A 409 -12.76 -12.14 51.52
N VAL A 410 -12.81 -10.83 51.37
CA VAL A 410 -13.47 -10.13 50.26
C VAL A 410 -12.48 -9.16 49.63
N ALA A 411 -12.48 -9.05 48.31
CA ALA A 411 -11.73 -8.03 47.62
C ALA A 411 -12.49 -6.70 47.76
N THR A 412 -11.87 -5.68 48.34
CA THR A 412 -12.47 -4.35 48.55
C THR A 412 -12.03 -3.32 47.51
N GLY A 413 -11.13 -3.70 46.61
CA GLY A 413 -10.74 -2.91 45.44
C GLY A 413 -9.94 -3.72 44.43
N ILE A 414 -10.30 -3.59 43.15
CA ILE A 414 -9.58 -4.17 42.02
C ILE A 414 -9.10 -2.99 41.16
N VAL A 415 -7.78 -2.83 41.03
CA VAL A 415 -7.18 -1.89 40.08
C VAL A 415 -6.52 -2.73 39.00
N GLN A 416 -7.08 -2.69 37.79
CA GLN A 416 -6.46 -3.24 36.59
C GLN A 416 -5.96 -2.07 35.75
N GLY A 417 -4.64 -1.90 35.70
CA GLY A 417 -4.05 -1.04 34.68
C GLY A 417 -4.12 -1.71 33.31
N SER A 418 -4.44 -0.94 32.28
CA SER A 418 -4.52 -1.39 30.88
C SER A 418 -3.42 -0.66 30.10
N ASN A 419 -2.70 -1.40 29.25
CA ASN A 419 -1.74 -0.85 28.28
C ASN A 419 -2.33 -0.71 26.86
N GLY A 420 -3.66 -0.62 26.76
CA GLY A 420 -4.31 -0.02 25.60
C GLY A 420 -4.86 -0.96 24.51
N GLU A 421 -4.82 -2.29 24.64
CA GLU A 421 -5.43 -3.15 23.60
C GLU A 421 -6.49 -4.15 24.07
N GLU A 422 -6.56 -4.60 25.34
CA GLU A 422 -7.77 -5.18 25.96
C GLU A 422 -7.48 -5.52 27.43
N GLY A 423 -8.24 -4.92 28.35
CA GLY A 423 -8.15 -5.24 29.78
C GLY A 423 -9.27 -6.17 30.19
N GLU A 424 -9.02 -7.48 30.21
CA GLU A 424 -9.98 -8.46 30.72
C GLU A 424 -9.63 -8.89 32.14
N ILE A 425 -10.63 -8.94 33.04
CA ILE A 425 -10.50 -9.56 34.36
C ILE A 425 -11.07 -10.98 34.27
N LEU A 426 -10.20 -11.96 34.05
CA LEU A 426 -10.58 -13.37 34.03
C LEU A 426 -10.52 -13.95 35.44
N LEU A 427 -11.69 -14.32 35.99
CA LEU A 427 -11.83 -14.81 37.37
C LEU A 427 -12.30 -16.26 37.38
N MET A 428 -11.46 -17.16 37.91
CA MET A 428 -11.85 -18.56 38.16
C MET A 428 -12.33 -18.72 39.60
N ALA A 429 -13.64 -18.84 39.79
CA ALA A 429 -14.25 -19.05 41.10
C ALA A 429 -15.51 -19.91 41.01
N GLN A 430 -15.79 -20.68 42.06
CA GLN A 430 -17.03 -21.47 42.20
C GLN A 430 -18.26 -20.56 42.41
N ARG A 431 -18.04 -19.37 42.98
CA ARG A 431 -19.06 -18.33 43.16
C ARG A 431 -18.42 -16.94 43.16
N LEU A 432 -18.91 -16.05 42.31
CA LEU A 432 -18.56 -14.62 42.31
C LEU A 432 -19.79 -13.83 42.74
N ALA A 433 -19.69 -12.98 43.76
CA ALA A 433 -20.81 -12.18 44.21
C ALA A 433 -20.37 -10.74 44.51
N ILE A 434 -21.17 -9.78 44.08
CA ILE A 434 -21.05 -8.39 44.54
C ILE A 434 -21.88 -8.27 45.82
N ILE A 435 -21.25 -7.79 46.88
CA ILE A 435 -21.89 -7.55 48.19
C ILE A 435 -21.96 -6.06 48.44
N ASP A 436 -23.09 -5.57 48.93
CA ASP A 436 -23.27 -4.18 49.34
C ASP A 436 -23.20 -4.09 50.87
N GLY A 437 -22.05 -3.63 51.37
CA GLY A 437 -21.80 -3.39 52.81
C GLY A 437 -21.04 -4.51 53.57
N LEU A 438 -20.31 -4.09 54.62
CA LEU A 438 -19.66 -4.98 55.60
C LEU A 438 -20.55 -5.29 56.82
N ASP A 439 -21.69 -4.59 56.98
CA ASP A 439 -22.48 -4.56 58.23
C ASP A 439 -23.76 -5.41 58.17
N GLY A 440 -23.60 -6.72 57.95
CA GLY A 440 -24.51 -7.74 58.49
C GLY A 440 -25.84 -8.04 57.76
N GLN A 441 -26.32 -7.21 56.82
CA GLN A 441 -27.46 -7.55 55.94
C GLN A 441 -26.97 -7.74 54.50
N MET A 442 -26.60 -8.97 54.14
CA MET A 442 -26.01 -9.29 52.84
C MET A 442 -27.10 -9.33 51.74
N ILE A 443 -27.33 -8.19 51.10
CA ILE A 443 -28.10 -8.13 49.85
C ILE A 443 -27.14 -8.44 48.70
N LEU A 444 -27.48 -9.43 47.86
CA LEU A 444 -26.68 -9.88 46.73
C LEU A 444 -27.32 -9.41 45.42
N PRO A 445 -27.02 -8.20 44.93
CA PRO A 445 -27.60 -7.69 43.69
C PRO A 445 -27.15 -8.46 42.44
N PHE A 446 -25.94 -9.03 42.46
CA PHE A 446 -25.34 -9.79 41.35
C PHE A 446 -24.52 -10.96 41.90
N VAL A 447 -24.86 -12.19 41.49
CA VAL A 447 -24.07 -13.39 41.80
C VAL A 447 -23.94 -14.30 40.58
N VAL A 448 -22.73 -14.74 40.30
CA VAL A 448 -22.40 -15.80 39.33
C VAL A 448 -22.14 -17.07 40.11
N GLN A 449 -22.94 -18.09 39.88
CA GLN A 449 -22.78 -19.40 40.51
C GLN A 449 -23.21 -20.48 39.53
N ASN A 450 -22.47 -21.60 39.47
CA ASN A 450 -22.79 -22.73 38.60
C ASN A 450 -22.97 -22.35 37.12
N GLY A 451 -22.22 -21.35 36.64
CA GLY A 451 -22.29 -20.88 35.24
C GLY A 451 -23.50 -20.00 34.91
N GLN A 452 -24.31 -19.61 35.90
CA GLN A 452 -25.47 -18.72 35.71
C GLN A 452 -25.32 -17.42 36.51
N VAL A 453 -25.86 -16.34 35.95
CA VAL A 453 -25.93 -15.03 36.58
C VAL A 453 -27.31 -14.86 37.21
N PHE A 454 -27.35 -14.59 38.51
CA PHE A 454 -28.57 -14.25 39.24
C PHE A 454 -28.55 -12.77 39.58
N ILE A 455 -29.63 -12.08 39.20
CA ILE A 455 -29.84 -10.65 39.45
C ILE A 455 -31.18 -10.49 40.13
N ASN A 456 -31.21 -9.82 41.29
CA ASN A 456 -32.44 -9.58 42.03
C ASN A 456 -33.30 -8.48 41.37
N GLN A 457 -32.66 -7.39 40.94
CA GLN A 457 -33.30 -6.30 40.18
C GLN A 457 -32.27 -5.67 39.24
N ALA A 458 -32.67 -5.40 38.00
CA ALA A 458 -31.84 -4.72 37.00
C ALA A 458 -32.57 -3.53 36.39
N ILE A 459 -31.87 -2.42 36.18
CA ILE A 459 -32.28 -1.34 35.28
C ILE A 459 -31.44 -1.49 34.01
N ILE A 460 -32.08 -1.71 32.87
CA ILE A 460 -31.40 -1.97 31.59
C ILE A 460 -31.81 -0.90 30.59
N ASN A 461 -30.86 -0.15 30.05
CA ASN A 461 -31.12 0.89 29.05
C ASN A 461 -31.58 0.30 27.71
N GLN A 462 -30.88 -0.74 27.23
CA GLN A 462 -31.26 -1.51 26.04
C GLN A 462 -30.79 -2.96 26.19
N ALA A 463 -31.64 -3.93 25.84
CA ALA A 463 -31.32 -5.35 25.87
C ALA A 463 -31.51 -5.98 24.49
N PHE A 464 -30.54 -6.77 24.04
CA PHE A 464 -30.69 -7.67 22.88
C PHE A 464 -30.69 -9.12 23.40
N ILE A 465 -31.86 -9.77 23.39
CA ILE A 465 -32.04 -11.11 23.94
C ILE A 465 -32.41 -12.06 22.79
N GLN A 466 -31.59 -13.09 22.57
CA GLN A 466 -31.87 -14.09 21.54
C GLN A 466 -33.03 -15.01 21.94
N GLU A 467 -33.08 -15.41 23.21
CA GLU A 467 -34.13 -16.25 23.78
C GLU A 467 -34.41 -15.84 25.24
N ILE A 468 -35.69 -15.72 25.59
CA ILE A 468 -36.13 -15.42 26.96
C ILE A 468 -37.15 -16.46 27.42
N VAL A 469 -36.89 -17.08 28.58
CA VAL A 469 -37.86 -17.92 29.28
C VAL A 469 -38.40 -17.12 30.47
N ALA A 470 -39.56 -16.49 30.29
CA ALA A 470 -40.19 -15.66 31.31
C ALA A 470 -41.25 -16.44 32.10
N GLY A 471 -41.18 -16.42 33.44
CA GLY A 471 -42.06 -17.20 34.31
C GLY A 471 -43.35 -16.49 34.76
N MET A 472 -43.42 -15.15 34.68
CA MET A 472 -44.55 -14.36 35.19
C MET A 472 -45.14 -13.44 34.11
N SER A 473 -44.81 -12.14 34.10
CA SER A 473 -45.35 -11.19 33.13
C SER A 473 -44.32 -10.17 32.65
N ILE A 474 -44.40 -9.78 31.38
CA ILE A 474 -43.72 -8.59 30.84
C ILE A 474 -44.78 -7.50 30.63
N ARG A 475 -44.54 -6.31 31.19
CA ARG A 475 -45.50 -5.20 31.22
C ARG A 475 -44.85 -3.91 30.75
N SER A 476 -45.63 -3.06 30.10
CA SER A 476 -45.22 -1.68 29.80
C SER A 476 -45.15 -0.84 31.08
N ALA A 477 -44.25 0.15 31.09
CA ALA A 477 -44.22 1.16 32.15
C ALA A 477 -45.41 2.14 32.07
N ALA A 478 -45.91 2.40 30.86
CA ALA A 478 -47.10 3.22 30.65
C ALA A 478 -48.37 2.48 31.11
N LEU A 479 -49.25 3.22 31.77
CA LEU A 479 -50.52 2.75 32.32
C LEU A 479 -51.67 3.51 31.64
N ASN A 480 -52.84 2.89 31.52
CA ASN A 480 -54.06 3.57 31.10
C ASN A 480 -54.66 4.40 32.24
N SER A 481 -55.73 5.14 31.95
CA SER A 481 -56.51 5.93 32.90
C SER A 481 -57.06 5.15 34.12
N GLU A 482 -57.05 3.81 34.09
CA GLU A 482 -57.48 2.91 35.18
C GLU A 482 -56.30 2.31 35.97
N GLY A 483 -55.05 2.68 35.64
CA GLY A 483 -53.83 2.19 36.30
C GLY A 483 -53.35 0.81 35.84
N LEU A 484 -53.88 0.30 34.72
CA LEU A 484 -53.47 -0.97 34.13
C LEU A 484 -52.38 -0.76 33.06
N PRO A 485 -51.39 -1.67 32.91
CA PRO A 485 -50.37 -1.54 31.87
C PRO A 485 -50.99 -1.52 30.47
N LEU A 486 -50.50 -0.64 29.60
CA LEU A 486 -50.95 -0.58 28.20
C LEU A 486 -50.66 -1.89 27.45
N LEU A 487 -49.49 -2.47 27.67
CA LEU A 487 -49.11 -3.78 27.13
C LEU A 487 -48.79 -4.73 28.27
N GLU A 488 -49.37 -5.93 28.24
CA GLU A 488 -49.09 -6.98 29.21
C GLU A 488 -49.07 -8.34 28.53
N ILE A 489 -47.97 -9.06 28.70
CA ILE A 489 -47.83 -10.48 28.34
C ILE A 489 -47.75 -11.25 29.64
N ASN A 490 -48.71 -12.14 29.89
CA ASN A 490 -48.74 -13.01 31.05
C ASN A 490 -48.45 -14.45 30.61
N PHE A 491 -47.27 -14.94 30.94
CA PHE A 491 -46.80 -16.26 30.53
C PHE A 491 -47.45 -17.39 31.33
N ALA A 492 -47.79 -17.14 32.60
CA ALA A 492 -48.47 -18.12 33.44
C ALA A 492 -49.94 -18.32 33.02
N ALA A 493 -50.61 -17.25 32.59
CA ALA A 493 -51.99 -17.30 32.11
C ALA A 493 -52.12 -17.53 30.59
N GLY A 494 -51.01 -17.48 29.85
CA GLY A 494 -51.00 -17.62 28.39
C GLY A 494 -51.70 -16.48 27.65
N THR A 495 -51.62 -15.25 28.19
CA THR A 495 -52.33 -14.09 27.61
C THR A 495 -51.40 -13.00 27.10
N PHE A 496 -51.84 -12.30 26.06
CA PHE A 496 -51.26 -11.06 25.55
C PHE A 496 -52.38 -10.02 25.50
N VAL A 497 -52.18 -8.88 26.14
CA VAL A 497 -53.19 -7.82 26.24
C VAL A 497 -52.59 -6.50 25.77
N LEU A 498 -53.26 -5.85 24.83
CA LEU A 498 -53.02 -4.47 24.45
C LEU A 498 -54.25 -3.62 24.83
N ARG A 499 -54.05 -2.60 25.64
CA ARG A 499 -55.10 -1.70 26.14
C ARG A 499 -54.94 -0.32 25.51
N GLY A 500 -56.06 0.34 25.19
CA GLY A 500 -56.04 1.75 24.79
C GLY A 500 -55.61 2.64 25.95
N GLU A 501 -54.88 3.72 25.65
CA GLU A 501 -54.39 4.68 26.64
C GLU A 501 -55.53 5.32 27.45
N ASP A 502 -56.62 5.66 26.76
CA ASP A 502 -57.82 6.26 27.35
C ASP A 502 -58.78 5.24 28.01
N ALA A 503 -58.43 3.95 27.99
CA ALA A 503 -59.27 2.82 28.40
C ALA A 503 -60.53 2.57 27.56
N ASP A 504 -60.64 3.20 26.37
CA ASP A 504 -61.78 3.07 25.46
C ASP A 504 -61.94 1.70 24.76
N GLY A 505 -61.00 0.78 25.01
CA GLY A 505 -61.06 -0.58 24.52
C GLY A 505 -59.79 -1.36 24.82
N SER A 506 -59.86 -2.68 24.61
CA SER A 506 -58.70 -3.57 24.77
C SER A 506 -58.78 -4.74 23.82
N THR A 507 -57.61 -5.28 23.49
CA THR A 507 -57.47 -6.52 22.73
C THR A 507 -56.78 -7.55 23.61
N LEU A 508 -57.41 -8.72 23.77
CA LEU A 508 -56.90 -9.85 24.52
C LEU A 508 -56.69 -11.00 23.55
N LEU A 509 -55.48 -11.51 23.48
CA LEU A 509 -55.18 -12.81 22.90
C LEU A 509 -54.93 -13.79 24.05
N ASN A 510 -55.60 -14.94 24.03
CA ASN A 510 -55.38 -16.03 24.97
C ASN A 510 -55.50 -17.39 24.26
N ASN A 511 -55.38 -18.49 25.00
CA ASN A 511 -55.52 -19.85 24.46
C ASN A 511 -56.85 -20.14 23.75
N GLY A 512 -57.88 -19.33 23.99
CA GLY A 512 -59.20 -19.43 23.35
C GLY A 512 -59.36 -18.60 22.08
N GLY A 513 -58.43 -17.70 21.76
CA GLY A 513 -58.48 -16.85 20.57
C GLY A 513 -58.17 -15.38 20.84
N LEU A 514 -58.43 -14.55 19.83
CA LEU A 514 -58.32 -13.09 19.87
C LEU A 514 -59.68 -12.47 20.16
N TYR A 515 -59.74 -11.61 21.16
CA TYR A 515 -60.94 -10.92 21.63
C TYR A 515 -60.70 -9.42 21.66
N VAL A 516 -61.67 -8.64 21.18
CA VAL A 516 -61.65 -7.19 21.24
C VAL A 516 -62.83 -6.73 22.10
N TYR A 517 -62.54 -5.91 23.10
CA TYR A 517 -63.50 -5.33 24.03
C TYR A 517 -63.57 -3.81 23.84
N ASP A 518 -64.75 -3.24 23.99
CA ASP A 518 -64.95 -1.80 24.07
C ASP A 518 -64.70 -1.25 25.50
N ALA A 519 -64.90 0.06 25.67
CA ALA A 519 -64.80 0.78 26.95
C ALA A 519 -65.68 0.18 28.07
N ALA A 520 -66.82 -0.44 27.72
CA ALA A 520 -67.72 -1.08 28.67
C ALA A 520 -67.32 -2.54 28.98
N ARG A 521 -66.17 -3.00 28.48
CA ARG A 521 -65.67 -4.39 28.55
C ARG A 521 -66.59 -5.41 27.88
N ILE A 522 -67.39 -4.97 26.90
CA ILE A 522 -68.25 -5.85 26.12
C ILE A 522 -67.45 -6.37 24.92
N GLU A 523 -67.46 -7.68 24.70
CA GLU A 523 -66.83 -8.31 23.55
C GLU A 523 -67.49 -7.80 22.26
N ARG A 524 -66.69 -7.19 21.38
CA ARG A 524 -67.12 -6.67 20.08
C ARG A 524 -66.69 -7.56 18.92
N ALA A 525 -65.61 -8.30 19.10
CA ALA A 525 -65.16 -9.28 18.14
C ALA A 525 -64.42 -10.41 18.85
N ALA A 526 -64.63 -11.65 18.39
CA ALA A 526 -63.86 -12.82 18.78
C ALA A 526 -63.47 -13.63 17.55
N VAL A 527 -62.21 -14.06 17.49
CA VAL A 527 -61.64 -14.82 16.38
C VAL A 527 -60.83 -15.99 16.95
N GLY A 528 -61.16 -17.23 16.55
CA GLY A 528 -60.37 -18.42 16.89
C GLY A 528 -60.91 -19.31 18.01
N ARG A 529 -62.04 -18.99 18.63
CA ARG A 529 -62.71 -19.86 19.61
C ARG A 529 -63.43 -21.01 18.90
N MET A 530 -62.73 -22.10 18.64
CA MET A 530 -63.36 -23.36 18.23
C MET A 530 -64.07 -23.96 19.44
N THR A 531 -65.40 -23.99 19.41
CA THR A 531 -66.22 -24.73 20.38
C THR A 531 -65.88 -26.20 20.42
#